data_AF-A0A933VUR2-F1
#
_entry.id   AF-A0A933VUR2-F1
#
_cell.length_a   1.000
_cell.length_b   1.000
_cell.length_c   1.000
_cell.angle_alpha   90.00
_cell.angle_beta   90.00
_cell.angle_gamma   90.00
#
_symmetry.space_group_name_H-M   'P 1'
#
loop_
_entity.id
_entity.type
_entity.pdbx_description
1 polymer ?
#
loop_
_entity_poly.entity_id
_entity_poly.type
_entity_poly.pdbx_seq_one_letter_code
_entity_poly.pdbx_strand_id
1 'polypeptide(L)'
;FRDRYENATEAERIYMAAMADLGDEPRPSAAIAEHMGRTLSQLSVARDGLIKKGLIYNPRDTLLDFTVPHFATFLRRIHPFDPLERPRRGRSRRT
;
A
#
# COMPACT_ATOMS: atom_id res chain seq x y z
N PHE A 1 3.89 5.93 13.76
CA PHE A 1 3.41 5.36 12.48
C PHE A 1 2.58 6.37 11.69
N ARG A 2 1.75 7.21 12.35
CA ARG A 2 0.94 8.26 11.71
C ARG A 2 1.75 9.18 10.80
N ASP A 3 2.85 9.74 11.28
CA ASP A 3 3.71 10.63 10.45
C ASP A 3 4.25 9.92 9.20
N ARG A 4 4.57 8.62 9.30
CA ARG A 4 5.07 7.83 8.17
C ARG A 4 3.97 7.58 7.13
N TYR A 5 2.76 7.31 7.60
CA TYR A 5 1.57 7.18 6.76
C TYR A 5 1.19 8.50 6.09
N GLU A 6 1.27 9.63 6.81
CA GLU A 6 1.00 10.96 6.25
C GLU A 6 2.01 11.32 5.17
N ASN A 7 3.26 10.91 5.32
CA ASN A 7 4.31 11.03 4.30
C ASN A 7 4.27 9.95 3.21
N ALA A 8 3.30 9.02 3.24
CA ALA A 8 3.09 8.09 2.13
C ALA A 8 2.50 8.83 0.92
N THR A 9 3.12 8.64 -0.23
CA THR A 9 2.61 9.08 -1.53
C THR A 9 1.27 8.42 -1.84
N GLU A 10 0.51 8.99 -2.77
CA GLU A 10 -0.77 8.41 -3.17
C GLU A 10 -0.65 6.95 -3.61
N ALA A 11 0.38 6.62 -4.41
CA ALA A 11 0.60 5.26 -4.87
C ALA A 11 0.85 4.27 -3.71
N GLU A 12 1.58 4.69 -2.69
CA GLU A 12 1.83 3.89 -1.48
C GLU A 12 0.55 3.73 -0.63
N ARG A 13 -0.28 4.78 -0.53
CA ARG A 13 -1.56 4.72 0.19
C ARG A 13 -2.54 3.77 -0.49
N ILE A 14 -2.68 3.85 -1.82
CA ILE A 14 -3.52 2.92 -2.60
C ILE A 14 -2.99 1.49 -2.43
N TYR A 15 -1.67 1.28 -2.41
CA TYR A 15 -1.09 -0.05 -2.16
C TYR A 15 -1.47 -0.60 -0.78
N MET A 16 -1.36 0.23 0.27
CA MET A 16 -1.79 -0.15 1.61
C MET A 16 -3.30 -0.38 1.70
N ALA A 17 -4.11 0.41 1.00
CA ALA A 17 -5.55 0.21 0.93
C ALA A 17 -5.90 -1.12 0.27
N ALA A 18 -5.25 -1.47 -0.85
CA ALA A 18 -5.40 -2.75 -1.53
C ALA A 18 -5.02 -3.94 -0.62
N MET A 19 -3.92 -3.82 0.13
CA MET A 19 -3.54 -4.80 1.14
C MET A 19 -4.63 -4.95 2.22
N ALA A 20 -5.17 -3.83 2.71
CA ALA A 20 -6.19 -3.82 3.74
C ALA A 20 -7.54 -4.36 3.26
N ASP A 21 -7.90 -4.18 2.00
CA ASP A 21 -9.13 -4.73 1.40
C ASP A 21 -9.07 -6.26 1.30
N LEU A 22 -7.90 -6.79 0.93
CA LEU A 22 -7.66 -8.23 0.83
C LEU A 22 -7.72 -8.97 2.18
N GLY A 23 -7.51 -8.27 3.29
CA GLY A 23 -7.62 -8.80 4.66
C GLY A 23 -6.52 -8.33 5.60
N ASP A 24 -6.49 -8.91 6.80
CA ASP A 24 -5.49 -8.61 7.85
C ASP A 24 -4.36 -9.66 7.91
N GLU A 25 -4.35 -10.65 7.02
CA GLU A 25 -3.33 -11.70 6.97
C GLU A 25 -2.18 -11.36 5.99
N PRO A 26 -0.97 -11.92 6.19
CA PRO A 26 0.11 -11.76 5.22
C PRO A 26 -0.28 -12.26 3.83
N ARG A 27 -0.08 -11.44 2.80
CA ARG A 27 -0.44 -11.78 1.40
C ARG A 27 0.74 -11.68 0.45
N PRO A 28 0.80 -12.53 -0.59
CA PRO A 28 1.81 -12.39 -1.64
C PRO A 28 1.67 -11.05 -2.35
N SER A 29 2.80 -10.43 -2.67
CA SER A 29 2.83 -9.21 -3.49
C SER A 29 2.11 -9.38 -4.83
N ALA A 30 2.13 -10.59 -5.40
CA ALA A 30 1.40 -10.95 -6.62
C ALA A 30 -0.12 -10.78 -6.48
N ALA A 31 -0.70 -11.30 -5.40
CA ALA A 31 -2.15 -11.18 -5.15
C ALA A 31 -2.59 -9.71 -4.99
N ILE A 32 -1.74 -8.88 -4.36
CA ILE A 32 -1.99 -7.43 -4.24
C ILE A 32 -1.96 -6.77 -5.62
N ALA A 33 -1.00 -7.15 -6.47
CA ALA A 33 -0.90 -6.61 -7.83
C ALA A 33 -2.10 -6.98 -8.70
N GLU A 34 -2.54 -8.24 -8.63
CA GLU A 34 -3.75 -8.73 -9.31
C GLU A 34 -4.99 -7.97 -8.84
N HIS A 35 -5.15 -7.79 -7.53
CA HIS A 35 -6.26 -7.04 -6.95
C HIS A 35 -6.27 -5.56 -7.40
N MET A 36 -5.10 -4.95 -7.57
CA MET A 36 -4.96 -3.60 -8.11
C MET A 36 -5.08 -3.52 -9.64
N GLY A 37 -5.18 -4.66 -10.35
CA GLY A 37 -5.14 -4.70 -11.81
C GLY A 37 -3.83 -4.15 -12.41
N ARG A 38 -2.71 -4.29 -11.69
CA ARG A 38 -1.40 -3.76 -12.08
C ARG A 38 -0.34 -4.85 -12.07
N THR A 39 0.79 -4.57 -12.71
CA THR A 39 1.95 -5.48 -12.70
C THR A 39 2.81 -5.27 -11.46
N LEU A 40 3.51 -6.32 -11.01
CA LEU A 40 4.47 -6.23 -9.91
C LEU A 40 5.54 -5.15 -10.16
N SER A 41 6.01 -5.02 -11.41
CA SER A 41 6.99 -4.00 -11.80
C SER A 41 6.50 -2.57 -11.58
N GLN A 42 5.21 -2.30 -11.84
CA GLN A 42 4.62 -0.98 -11.59
C GLN A 42 4.50 -0.66 -10.10
N LEU A 43 4.41 -1.68 -9.25
CA LEU A 43 4.24 -1.55 -7.81
C LEU A 43 5.54 -1.63 -7.02
N SER A 44 6.65 -2.03 -7.65
CA SER A 44 7.97 -2.17 -6.99
C SER A 44 8.37 -0.90 -6.24
N VAL A 45 8.25 0.27 -6.87
CA VAL A 45 8.65 1.54 -6.25
C VAL A 45 7.80 1.87 -5.02
N ALA A 46 6.49 1.65 -5.09
CA ALA A 46 5.59 1.89 -3.95
C ALA A 46 5.86 0.89 -2.81
N ARG A 47 6.05 -0.39 -3.14
CA ARG A 47 6.42 -1.44 -2.18
C ARG A 47 7.72 -1.09 -1.47
N ASP A 48 8.78 -0.75 -2.21
CA ASP A 48 10.09 -0.44 -1.63
C ASP A 48 10.04 0.82 -0.76
N GLY A 49 9.25 1.82 -1.16
CA GLY A 49 8.98 3.01 -0.34
C GLY A 49 8.32 2.67 1.00
N LEU A 50 7.30 1.81 0.98
CA LEU A 50 6.60 1.35 2.19
C LEU A 50 7.50 0.52 3.12
N ILE A 51 8.36 -0.34 2.57
CA ILE A 51 9.34 -1.12 3.33
C ILE A 51 10.35 -0.18 4.00
N LYS A 52 10.90 0.79 3.25
CA LYS A 52 11.84 1.79 3.80
C LYS A 52 11.21 2.66 4.89
N LYS A 53 9.91 2.98 4.77
CA LYS A 53 9.15 3.69 5.81
C LYS A 53 8.79 2.79 7.00
N GLY A 54 9.02 1.49 6.90
CA GLY A 54 8.66 0.51 7.92
C GLY A 54 7.16 0.47 8.20
N LEU A 55 6.34 0.63 7.16
CA LEU A 55 4.87 0.49 7.23
C LEU A 55 4.43 -0.94 6.86
N ILE A 56 5.19 -1.58 5.98
CA ILE A 56 5.02 -3.00 5.62
C ILE A 56 6.36 -3.71 5.79
N TYR A 57 6.31 -5.02 5.96
CA TYR A 57 7.49 -5.89 6.00
C TYR A 57 7.21 -7.23 5.32
N ASN A 58 8.28 -7.98 5.03
CA ASN A 58 8.20 -9.32 4.47
C ASN A 58 8.38 -10.37 5.57
N PRO A 59 7.31 -11.01 6.08
CA PRO A 59 7.46 -12.06 7.08
C PRO A 59 8.13 -13.33 6.52
N ARG A 60 7.84 -13.70 5.27
CA ARG A 60 8.44 -14.84 4.54
C ARG A 60 8.40 -14.60 3.03
N ASP A 61 9.48 -14.93 2.33
CA ASP A 61 9.61 -14.87 0.87
C ASP A 61 9.00 -13.60 0.25
N THR A 62 7.86 -13.76 -0.44
CA THR A 62 7.14 -12.71 -1.18
C THR A 62 5.87 -12.21 -0.46
N LEU A 63 5.62 -12.69 0.76
CA LEU A 63 4.51 -12.25 1.59
C LEU A 63 4.77 -10.84 2.11
N LEU A 64 3.70 -10.07 2.27
CA LEU A 64 3.71 -8.74 2.83
C LEU A 64 2.67 -8.65 3.93
N ASP A 65 3.07 -8.03 5.04
CA ASP A 65 2.22 -7.75 6.18
C ASP A 65 2.52 -6.36 6.75
N PHE A 66 1.58 -5.81 7.50
CA PHE A 66 1.73 -4.53 8.16
C PHE A 66 2.59 -4.64 9.41
N THR A 67 3.52 -3.70 9.58
CA THR A 67 4.31 -3.61 10.83
C THR A 67 3.49 -3.10 12.01
N VAL A 68 2.31 -2.53 11.74
CA VAL A 68 1.45 -1.88 12.72
C VAL A 68 0.21 -2.76 12.95
N PRO A 69 -0.08 -3.17 14.20
CA PRO A 69 -1.29 -3.93 14.51
C PRO A 69 -2.57 -3.18 14.12
N HIS A 70 -3.57 -3.93 13.63
CA HIS A 70 -4.89 -3.41 13.22
C HIS A 70 -4.85 -2.30 12.16
N PHE A 71 -3.73 -2.15 11.45
CA PHE A 71 -3.56 -1.06 10.50
C PHE A 71 -4.45 -1.21 9.26
N ALA A 72 -4.70 -2.43 8.81
CA ALA A 72 -5.69 -2.72 7.78
C ALA A 72 -7.08 -2.21 8.15
N THR A 73 -7.55 -2.47 9.37
CA THR A 73 -8.83 -1.93 9.88
C THR A 73 -8.84 -0.40 9.90
N PHE A 74 -7.74 0.24 10.31
CA PHE A 74 -7.61 1.69 10.27
C PHE A 74 -7.72 2.23 8.82
N LEU A 75 -6.99 1.64 7.87
CA LEU A 75 -6.98 2.03 6.47
C LEU A 75 -8.36 1.91 5.83
N ARG A 76 -9.07 0.79 6.04
CA ARG A 76 -10.44 0.61 5.53
C ARG A 76 -11.40 1.73 5.97
N ARG A 77 -11.16 2.37 7.11
CA ARG A 77 -11.99 3.48 7.62
C ARG A 77 -11.62 4.84 7.03
N ILE A 78 -10.34 5.10 6.81
CA ILE A 78 -9.86 6.44 6.41
C ILE A 78 -9.49 6.55 4.92
N HIS A 79 -9.26 5.42 4.27
CA HIS A 79 -8.82 5.30 2.89
C HIS A 79 -9.30 3.93 2.33
N PRO A 80 -10.61 3.75 2.10
CA PRO A 80 -11.12 2.54 1.47
C PRO A 80 -10.46 2.35 0.10
N PHE A 81 -10.23 1.10 -0.30
CA PHE A 81 -9.70 0.79 -1.61
C PHE A 81 -10.79 0.94 -2.67
N ASP A 82 -10.49 1.68 -3.73
CA ASP A 82 -11.32 1.74 -4.93
C ASP A 82 -10.51 1.18 -6.13
N PRO A 83 -10.90 0.02 -6.70
CA PRO A 83 -10.19 -0.59 -7.81
C PRO A 83 -10.24 0.25 -9.10
N LEU A 84 -11.15 1.22 -9.20
CA LEU A 84 -11.25 2.16 -10.31
C LEU A 84 -10.43 3.44 -10.07
N GLU A 85 -9.90 3.64 -8.87
CA GLU A 85 -9.15 4.84 -8.52
C GLU A 85 -7.80 4.86 -9.24
N ARG A 86 -7.73 5.68 -10.28
CA ARG A 86 -6.47 6.01 -10.95
C ARG A 86 -5.69 6.93 -10.04
N PRO A 87 -4.38 6.67 -9.81
CA PRO A 87 -3.58 7.52 -8.96
C PRO A 87 -3.60 8.90 -9.61
N ARG A 88 -4.10 9.90 -8.88
CA ARG A 88 -4.15 11.27 -9.38
C ARG A 88 -2.72 11.62 -9.75
N ARG A 89 -2.42 11.73 -11.06
CA ARG A 89 -1.09 12.16 -11.54
C ARG A 89 -0.78 13.44 -10.77
N GLY A 90 0.21 13.36 -9.88
CA GLY A 90 0.53 14.47 -8.98
C GLY A 90 0.74 15.72 -9.82
N ARG A 91 -0.12 16.72 -9.60
CA ARG A 91 0.17 18.09 -10.03
C ARG A 91 1.45 18.47 -9.30
N SER A 92 2.55 18.51 -10.05
CA SER A 92 3.81 19.09 -9.59
C SER A 92 3.49 20.45 -8.98
N ARG A 93 3.67 20.60 -7.66
CA ARG A 93 3.76 21.91 -7.04
C ARG A 93 5.06 22.51 -7.55
N ARG A 94 4.97 23.29 -8.64
CA ARG A 94 5.94 24.33 -8.95
C ARG A 94 5.87 25.35 -7.83
N THR A 95 6.96 25.52 -7.11
CA THR A 95 7.36 26.74 -6.39
C THR A 95 8.86 26.82 -6.50
#